data_AF-A0A524C4J2-F1
#
_entry.id   AF-A0A524C4J2-F1
#
_cell.length_a   1.000
_cell.length_b   1.000
_cell.length_c   1.000
_cell.angle_alpha   90.00
_cell.angle_beta   90.00
_cell.angle_gamma   90.00
#
_symmetry.space_group_name_H-M   'P 1'
#
loop_
_entity.id
_entity.type
_entity.pdbx_description
1 polymer ?
#
loop_
_entity_poly.entity_id
_entity_poly.type
_entity_poly.pdbx_seq_one_letter_code
_entity_poly.pdbx_strand_id
1 'polypeptide(L)' 'MDNKRSPPPPTLPPKIEISKDFCLFHKGKIKGNRYTCPRCKTEYCLNCALKAKKEGKSCIKCKQMINL' A
#
# COMPACT_ATOMS: atom_id res chain seq x y z
N MET A 1 6.76 -14.22 -53.40
CA MET A 1 7.76 -13.62 -52.47
C MET A 1 6.98 -12.79 -51.46
N ASP A 2 6.37 -13.49 -50.51
CA ASP A 2 5.42 -12.98 -49.54
C ASP A 2 6.18 -12.24 -48.44
N ASN A 3 6.22 -10.91 -48.54
CA ASN A 3 6.81 -10.04 -47.54
C ASN A 3 5.92 -10.03 -46.28
N LYS A 4 6.04 -11.05 -45.42
CA LYS A 4 5.43 -11.05 -44.09
C LYS A 4 6.17 -10.06 -43.20
N ARG A 5 5.78 -8.78 -43.28
CA ARG A 5 6.16 -7.79 -42.27
C ARG A 5 5.38 -8.09 -41.00
N SER A 6 6.03 -8.79 -40.08
CA SER A 6 5.52 -8.99 -38.72
C SER A 6 5.17 -7.62 -38.12
N PRO A 7 4.00 -7.47 -37.45
CA PRO A 7 3.71 -6.24 -36.72
C PRO A 7 4.78 -6.02 -35.63
N PRO A 8 5.11 -4.76 -35.32
CA PRO A 8 6.07 -4.45 -34.27
C PRO A 8 5.59 -5.05 -32.94
N PRO A 9 6.52 -5.53 -32.08
CA PRO A 9 6.16 -6.09 -30.80
C PRO A 9 5.41 -5.03 -29.95
N PRO A 10 4.40 -5.44 -29.18
CA PRO A 10 3.65 -4.53 -28.33
C PRO A 10 4.59 -3.90 -27.29
N THR A 11 4.62 -2.57 -27.26
CA THR A 11 5.36 -1.81 -26.25
C THR A 11 4.69 -2.01 -24.90
N LEU A 12 5.35 -2.73 -23.98
CA LEU A 12 4.86 -2.88 -22.61
C LEU A 12 4.85 -1.51 -21.92
N PRO A 13 3.78 -1.15 -21.19
CA PRO A 13 3.78 0.07 -20.41
C PRO A 13 4.88 0.05 -19.35
N PRO A 14 5.44 1.22 -18.98
CA PRO A 14 6.43 1.30 -17.92
C PRO A 14 5.83 0.71 -16.63
N LYS A 15 6.60 -0.16 -15.98
CA LYS A 15 6.25 -0.74 -14.68
C LYS A 15 6.26 0.38 -13.65
N ILE A 16 5.09 0.99 -13.42
CA ILE A 16 4.93 1.97 -12.35
C ILE A 16 4.95 1.17 -11.04
N GLU A 17 6.10 1.20 -10.36
CA GLU A 17 6.23 0.65 -9.02
C GLU A 17 5.43 1.51 -8.06
N ILE A 18 4.15 1.18 -7.88
CA ILE A 18 3.27 1.81 -6.91
C ILE A 18 3.94 1.67 -5.54
N SER A 19 4.43 2.78 -5.01
CA SER A 19 5.19 2.81 -3.77
C SER A 19 4.29 2.30 -2.63
N LYS A 20 4.65 1.16 -2.05
CA LYS A 20 3.87 0.44 -1.02
C LYS A 20 3.81 1.20 0.33
N ASP A 21 4.53 2.30 0.42
CA ASP A 21 4.74 3.13 1.60
C ASP A 21 3.63 4.13 1.91
N PHE A 22 2.34 3.78 1.80
CA PHE A 22 1.26 4.74 2.05
C PHE A 22 0.50 4.45 3.36
N CYS A 23 0.53 5.41 4.28
CA CYS A 23 -0.23 5.36 5.52
C CYS A 23 -1.60 6.02 5.33
N LEU A 24 -2.67 5.26 5.53
CA LEU A 24 -4.03 5.80 5.41
C LEU A 24 -4.46 6.69 6.59
N PHE A 25 -3.76 6.63 7.74
CA PHE A 25 -4.11 7.44 8.91
C PHE A 25 -3.75 8.92 8.74
N HIS A 26 -2.53 9.20 8.27
CA HIS A 26 -2.08 10.57 8.00
C HIS A 26 -2.09 10.92 6.51
N LYS A 27 -2.65 10.03 5.66
CA LYS A 27 -2.77 10.17 4.20
C LYS A 27 -1.45 10.60 3.54
N GLY A 28 -0.35 9.93 3.87
CA GLY A 28 0.96 10.26 3.35
C GLY A 28 1.92 9.08 3.43
N LYS A 29 3.20 9.32 3.11
CA LYS A 29 4.21 8.26 3.16
C LYS A 29 4.41 7.73 4.58
N ILE A 30 4.59 6.42 4.74
CA ILE A 30 4.93 5.83 6.03
C ILE A 30 6.29 6.39 6.47
N LYS A 31 6.33 7.00 7.66
CA LYS A 31 7.55 7.56 8.26
C LYS A 31 7.96 6.72 9.46
N GLY A 32 9.18 6.18 9.43
CA GLY A 32 9.74 5.37 10.51
C GLY A 32 9.21 3.93 10.53
N ASN A 33 8.91 3.42 11.72
CA ASN A 33 8.47 2.03 11.89
C ASN A 33 7.10 1.79 11.25
N ARG A 34 6.99 0.64 10.57
CA ARG A 34 5.76 0.18 9.95
C ARG A 34 5.01 -0.75 10.90
N TYR A 35 3.74 -0.47 11.12
CA TYR A 35 2.80 -1.40 11.73
C TYR A 35 2.00 -2.08 10.63
N THR A 36 2.08 -3.40 10.58
CA THR A 36 1.30 -4.21 9.65
C THR A 36 0.10 -4.78 10.40
N CYS A 37 -1.11 -4.44 9.95
CA CYS A 37 -2.32 -5.00 10.55
C CYS A 37 -2.33 -6.53 10.38
N PRO A 38 -2.47 -7.31 11.46
CA PRO A 38 -2.41 -8.79 11.38
C PRO A 38 -3.57 -9.38 10.57
N ARG A 39 -4.69 -8.66 10.44
CA ARG A 39 -5.91 -9.15 9.78
C ARG A 39 -5.93 -8.87 8.28
N CYS A 40 -5.56 -7.66 7.87
CA CYS A 40 -5.66 -7.22 6.46
C CYS A 40 -4.30 -6.92 5.80
N LYS A 41 -3.20 -7.15 6.51
CA LYS A 41 -1.82 -6.90 6.07
C LYS A 41 -1.58 -5.46 5.57
N THR A 42 -2.42 -4.52 6.00
CA THR A 42 -2.26 -3.11 5.62
C THR A 42 -1.20 -2.48 6.49
N GLU A 43 -0.27 -1.80 5.83
CA GLU A 43 0.85 -1.12 6.47
C GLU A 43 0.43 0.30 6.87
N TYR A 44 0.78 0.69 8.09
CA TYR A 44 0.55 2.00 8.69
C TYR A 44 1.83 2.48 9.37
N CYS A 45 1.93 3.78 9.68
CA CYS A 45 2.93 4.24 10.63
C CYS A 45 2.65 3.66 12.01
N LEU A 46 3.69 3.18 12.69
CA LEU A 46 3.61 2.72 14.09
C LEU A 46 3.07 3.84 15.00
N ASN A 47 3.50 5.09 14.79
CA ASN A 47 2.98 6.25 15.52
C ASN A 47 1.48 6.49 15.28
N CYS A 48 1.01 6.35 14.03
CA CYS A 48 -0.40 6.50 13.72
C CYS A 48 -1.23 5.36 14.33
N ALA A 49 -0.72 4.14 14.30
CA ALA A 49 -1.36 2.98 14.90
C ALA A 49 -1.44 3.10 16.43
N LEU A 50 -0.38 3.59 17.09
CA LEU A 50 -0.38 3.90 18.52
C LEU A 50 -1.40 4.99 18.88
N LYS A 51 -1.45 6.07 18.10
CA LYS A 51 -2.43 7.14 18.30
C LYS A 51 -3.85 6.64 18.09
N ALA A 52 -4.07 5.82 17.05
CA ALA A 52 -5.35 5.18 16.79
C ALA A 52 -5.78 4.28 17.96
N LYS A 53 -4.89 3.45 18.49
CA LYS A 53 -5.17 2.63 19.68
C LYS A 53 -5.58 3.50 20.88
N LYS A 54 -4.86 4.59 21.16
CA LYS A 54 -5.19 5.54 22.24
C LYS A 54 -6.53 6.25 22.03
N GLU A 55 -6.87 6.58 20.78
CA GLU A 55 -8.16 7.20 20.42
C GLU A 55 -9.31 6.17 20.27
N GLY A 56 -9.06 4.88 20.45
CA GLY A 56 -10.06 3.82 20.22
C GLY A 56 -10.43 3.63 18.75
N LYS A 57 -9.58 4.08 17.82
CA LYS A 57 -9.76 3.93 16.37
C LYS A 57 -9.28 2.56 15.88
N SER A 58 -10.06 2.00 14.97
CA SER A 58 -9.76 0.73 14.31
C SER A 58 -8.97 0.92 13.01
N CYS A 59 -8.44 -0.18 12.50
CA CYS A 59 -7.85 -0.27 11.17
C CYS A 59 -8.83 0.25 10.11
N ILE A 60 -8.39 1.19 9.27
CA ILE A 60 -9.23 1.83 8.25
C ILE A 60 -9.76 0.81 7.22
N LYS A 61 -8.99 -0.25 6.95
CA LYS A 61 -9.33 -1.21 5.88
C LYS A 61 -10.25 -2.34 6.36
N CYS A 62 -9.99 -2.94 7.52
CA CYS A 62 -10.77 -4.08 8.03
C CYS A 62 -11.58 -3.80 9.29
N LYS A 63 -11.58 -2.55 9.79
CA LYS A 63 -12.26 -2.11 11.01
C LYS A 63 -11.88 -2.90 12.27
N GLN A 64 -10.78 -3.66 12.23
CA GLN A 64 -10.25 -4.38 13.39
C GLN A 64 -9.55 -3.41 14.35
N MET A 65 -9.72 -3.62 15.65
CA MET A 65 -8.97 -2.87 16.66
C MET A 65 -7.47 -2.99 16.41
N ILE A 66 -6.77 -1.86 16.52
CA ILE A 66 -5.32 -1.85 16.45
C ILE A 66 -4.78 -2.38 17.77
N ASN A 67 -4.47 -3.68 17.77
CA ASN A 67 -3.77 -4.33 18.86
C ASN A 67 -2.28 -4.31 18.49
N LEU A 68 -1.54 -3.49 19.22
CA LEU A 68 -0.13 -3.16 19.04
C LEU A 68 0.55 -3.23 20.40
#